data_AF-A0A4Y1ZYM7-F1
#
_entry.id   AF-A0A4Y1ZYM7-F1
#
_cell.length_a   1.000
_cell.length_b   1.000
_cell.length_c   1.000
_cell.angle_alpha   90.00
_cell.angle_beta   90.00
_cell.angle_gamma   90.00
#
_symmetry.space_group_name_H-M   'P 1'
#
loop_
_entity.id
_entity.type
_entity.pdbx_description
1 polymer ?
#
loop_
_entity_poly.entity_id
_entity_poly.type
_entity_poly.pdbx_seq_one_letter_code
_entity_poly.pdbx_strand_id
1 'polypeptide(L)'
;MVYPLLFPRGEQGWSNEMEHVEERRSAKRNRVTQLQFYAYRLSVRSGFSLLHSSGKLSQQYVVDAYVKTEGSRLNYIRLNQKDLRVEFYRGLLNALTTRASNNNLRVGKLVILPSSFQGSIRSMQKNYQDAMAMVRKFGRPDLFVTFTCNPSWPEILNAMQGRERPENRPDIVVRDFKMKLSELLDDLIKRKVFGCVTSYIYVIEFQKRGLPHCHILLTLDSSSKIRTKDDIDKFVSAELPNTNVNRRLFEIVTKCMVHGPCGIINPNAPSMKDGECSERRQRKM
;
A
#
# COMPACT_ATOMS: atom_id res chain seq x y z
N MET A 1 16.79 12.62 -15.92
CA MET A 1 17.67 11.48 -15.64
C MET A 1 17.66 10.51 -16.80
N VAL A 2 18.85 10.11 -17.24
CA VAL A 2 19.06 9.10 -18.28
C VAL A 2 19.53 7.83 -17.58
N TYR A 3 19.17 6.65 -18.09
CA TYR A 3 19.59 5.35 -17.55
C TYR A 3 20.39 4.56 -18.59
N PRO A 4 21.62 4.98 -18.96
CA PRO A 4 22.40 4.33 -20.02
C PRO A 4 22.67 2.85 -19.73
N LEU A 5 22.84 2.48 -18.45
CA LEU A 5 23.03 1.09 -18.04
C LEU A 5 21.78 0.23 -18.22
N LEU A 6 20.58 0.81 -18.14
CA LEU A 6 19.34 0.07 -18.38
C LEU A 6 18.98 0.04 -19.87
N PHE A 7 19.42 1.05 -20.61
CA PHE A 7 19.08 1.31 -22.02
C PHE A 7 20.35 1.60 -22.84
N PRO A 8 21.23 0.59 -23.00
CA PRO A 8 22.55 0.78 -23.60
C PRO A 8 22.48 1.05 -25.11
N ARG A 9 21.33 0.80 -25.75
CA ARG A 9 21.13 1.04 -27.19
C ARG A 9 20.43 2.38 -27.47
N GLY A 10 20.26 3.22 -26.44
CA GLY A 10 19.59 4.50 -26.59
C GLY A 10 18.09 4.36 -26.83
N GLU A 11 17.44 3.36 -26.22
CA GLU A 11 16.01 3.14 -26.39
C GLU A 11 15.17 4.39 -26.08
N GLN A 12 14.18 4.66 -26.94
CA GLN A 12 13.35 5.84 -26.83
C GLN A 12 12.53 5.84 -25.51
N GLY A 13 12.55 6.98 -24.83
CA GLY A 13 11.68 7.25 -23.70
C GLY A 13 10.23 7.55 -24.13
N TRP A 14 9.37 7.77 -23.15
CA TRP A 14 8.01 8.24 -23.41
C TRP A 14 8.00 9.68 -23.92
N SER A 15 7.12 9.99 -24.89
CA SER A 15 6.84 11.35 -25.38
C SER A 15 5.33 11.56 -25.56
N ASN A 16 4.91 12.84 -25.59
CA ASN A 16 3.51 13.22 -25.84
C ASN A 16 3.02 12.89 -27.26
N GLU A 17 3.92 12.53 -28.17
CA GLU A 17 3.64 12.24 -29.58
C GLU A 17 3.44 10.73 -29.82
N MET A 18 3.67 9.90 -28.80
CA MET A 18 3.54 8.46 -28.92
C MET A 18 2.08 8.05 -29.11
N GLU A 19 1.74 7.58 -30.31
CA GLU A 19 0.38 7.12 -30.65
C GLU A 19 0.14 5.65 -30.27
N HIS A 20 -1.12 5.31 -30.03
CA HIS A 20 -1.57 3.93 -29.94
C HIS A 20 -1.58 3.28 -31.33
N VAL A 21 -1.32 1.97 -31.37
CA VAL A 21 -1.63 1.14 -32.55
C VAL A 21 -3.12 1.24 -32.89
N GLU A 22 -3.47 1.16 -34.18
CA GLU A 22 -4.82 1.41 -34.68
C GLU A 22 -5.89 0.63 -33.92
N GLU A 23 -5.63 -0.65 -33.65
CA GLU A 23 -6.52 -1.58 -32.91
C GLU A 23 -6.86 -1.13 -31.48
N ARG A 24 -5.97 -0.35 -30.84
CA ARG A 24 -6.14 0.14 -29.46
C ARG A 24 -6.48 1.63 -29.40
N ARG A 25 -6.52 2.31 -30.54
CA ARG A 25 -6.87 3.71 -30.64
C ARG A 25 -8.40 3.85 -30.58
N SER A 26 -8.85 4.83 -29.80
CA SER A 26 -10.23 5.31 -29.84
C SER A 26 -10.25 6.77 -30.25
N ALA A 27 -11.41 7.27 -30.69
CA ALA A 27 -11.60 8.68 -31.03
C ALA A 27 -11.20 9.63 -29.87
N LYS A 28 -11.36 9.18 -28.62
CA LYS A 28 -11.01 9.95 -27.42
C LYS A 28 -9.60 9.67 -26.87
N ARG A 29 -9.01 8.51 -27.20
CA ARG A 29 -7.70 8.08 -26.70
C ARG A 29 -6.88 7.49 -27.82
N ASN A 30 -6.08 8.35 -28.44
CA ASN A 30 -5.17 8.01 -29.54
C ASN A 30 -3.70 7.98 -29.14
N ARG A 31 -3.35 8.47 -27.94
CA ARG A 31 -1.97 8.55 -27.46
C ARG A 31 -1.72 7.63 -26.28
N VAL A 32 -0.51 7.08 -26.25
CA VAL A 32 0.00 6.26 -25.14
C VAL A 32 0.23 7.17 -23.94
N THR A 33 -0.46 6.91 -22.85
CA THR A 33 -0.22 7.61 -21.59
C THR A 33 1.10 7.18 -20.97
N GLN A 34 1.72 8.07 -20.20
CA GLN A 34 2.96 7.78 -19.50
C GLN A 34 2.84 6.54 -18.58
N LEU A 35 1.70 6.36 -17.92
CA LEU A 35 1.42 5.17 -17.11
C LEU A 35 1.39 3.89 -17.95
N GLN A 36 0.77 3.90 -19.14
CA GLN A 36 0.76 2.74 -20.04
C GLN A 36 2.18 2.40 -20.51
N PHE A 37 2.97 3.41 -20.85
CA PHE A 37 4.37 3.19 -21.26
C PHE A 37 5.18 2.53 -20.15
N TYR A 38 5.14 3.07 -18.93
CA TYR A 38 5.90 2.47 -17.82
C TYR A 38 5.35 1.11 -17.39
N ALA A 39 4.03 0.91 -17.42
CA ALA A 39 3.43 -0.41 -17.18
C ALA A 39 3.91 -1.45 -18.19
N TYR A 40 4.02 -1.06 -19.47
CA TYR A 40 4.59 -1.90 -20.52
C TYR A 40 6.08 -2.17 -20.30
N ARG A 41 6.87 -1.18 -19.85
CA ARG A 41 8.31 -1.39 -19.58
C ARG A 41 8.54 -2.32 -18.39
N LEU A 42 7.74 -2.16 -17.34
CA LEU A 42 7.80 -2.97 -16.11
C LEU A 42 7.06 -4.30 -16.20
N SER A 43 6.43 -4.62 -17.33
CA SER A 43 5.79 -5.93 -17.52
C SER A 43 6.86 -7.01 -17.60
N VAL A 44 6.73 -8.05 -16.78
CA VAL A 44 7.59 -9.23 -16.82
C VAL A 44 7.28 -10.00 -18.12
N ARG A 45 8.34 -10.36 -18.85
CA ARG A 45 8.28 -11.14 -20.10
C ARG A 45 9.20 -12.36 -19.97
N SER A 46 9.04 -13.34 -20.86
CA SER A 46 9.96 -14.47 -20.96
C SER A 46 11.37 -13.97 -21.34
N GLY A 47 12.39 -14.50 -20.68
CA GLY A 47 13.79 -14.16 -20.92
C GLY A 47 14.36 -13.14 -19.92
N PHE A 48 15.64 -12.82 -20.12
CA PHE A 48 16.37 -11.92 -19.22
C PHE A 48 15.88 -10.47 -19.36
N SER A 49 15.56 -9.84 -18.24
CA SER A 49 15.19 -8.42 -18.18
C SER A 49 16.26 -7.65 -17.42
N LEU A 50 17.10 -6.90 -18.16
CA LEU A 50 18.10 -6.01 -17.57
C LEU A 50 17.47 -5.03 -16.58
N LEU A 51 16.27 -4.53 -16.89
CA LEU A 51 15.52 -3.63 -16.03
C LEU A 51 15.22 -4.27 -14.67
N HIS A 52 14.72 -5.50 -14.63
CA HIS A 52 14.33 -6.15 -13.37
C HIS A 52 15.54 -6.69 -12.59
N SER A 53 16.58 -7.13 -13.29
CA SER A 53 17.79 -7.68 -12.68
C SER A 53 18.79 -6.63 -12.17
N SER A 54 18.53 -5.33 -12.39
CA SER A 54 19.43 -4.23 -11.99
C SER A 54 19.25 -3.73 -10.54
N GLY A 55 18.47 -4.44 -9.70
CA GLY A 55 18.35 -4.15 -8.27
C GLY A 55 17.95 -2.71 -7.93
N LYS A 56 18.76 -2.02 -7.12
CA LYS A 56 18.51 -0.62 -6.72
C LYS A 56 18.34 0.35 -7.90
N LEU A 57 19.04 0.11 -9.01
CA LEU A 57 18.89 0.96 -10.21
C LEU A 57 17.49 0.80 -10.83
N SER A 58 16.92 -0.41 -10.77
CA SER A 58 15.52 -0.67 -11.14
C SER A 58 14.55 0.10 -10.24
N GLN A 59 14.76 0.03 -8.92
CA GLN A 59 13.94 0.76 -7.95
C GLN A 59 13.96 2.26 -8.21
N GLN A 60 15.14 2.84 -8.47
CA GLN A 60 15.28 4.25 -8.80
C GLN A 60 14.52 4.59 -10.09
N TYR A 61 14.60 3.73 -11.12
CA TYR A 61 13.83 3.90 -12.35
C TYR A 61 12.31 3.91 -12.09
N VAL A 62 11.81 3.03 -11.24
CA VAL A 62 10.39 2.96 -10.86
C VAL A 62 9.95 4.24 -10.12
N VAL A 63 10.76 4.72 -9.17
CA VAL A 63 10.48 5.97 -8.44
C VAL A 63 10.45 7.16 -9.40
N ASP A 64 11.42 7.26 -10.30
CA ASP A 64 11.45 8.31 -11.32
C ASP A 64 10.24 8.26 -12.24
N ALA A 65 9.86 7.06 -12.69
CA ALA A 65 8.68 6.85 -13.52
C ALA A 65 7.41 7.31 -12.80
N TYR A 66 7.28 6.99 -11.51
CA TYR A 66 6.18 7.45 -10.66
C TYR A 66 6.16 8.97 -10.53
N VAL A 67 7.28 9.60 -10.14
CA VAL A 67 7.38 11.05 -9.96
C VAL A 67 7.06 11.80 -11.25
N LYS A 68 7.54 11.33 -12.40
CA LYS A 68 7.22 11.96 -13.69
C LYS A 68 5.73 11.84 -14.03
N THR A 69 5.13 10.67 -13.78
CA THR A 69 3.69 10.44 -14.01
C THR A 69 2.83 11.31 -13.09
N GLU A 70 3.17 11.39 -11.81
CA GLU A 70 2.48 12.25 -10.84
C GLU A 70 2.69 13.73 -11.15
N GLY A 71 3.90 14.14 -11.55
CA GLY A 71 4.18 15.49 -11.99
C GLY A 71 3.32 15.91 -13.19
N SER A 72 3.13 15.00 -14.15
CA SER A 72 2.25 15.23 -15.31
C SER A 72 0.79 15.40 -14.89
N ARG A 73 0.28 14.54 -13.98
CA ARG A 73 -1.07 14.65 -13.41
C ARG A 73 -1.28 15.95 -12.65
N LEU A 74 -0.33 16.33 -11.80
CA LEU A 74 -0.35 17.59 -11.06
C LEU A 74 -0.30 18.80 -11.98
N ASN A 75 0.51 18.75 -13.04
CA ASN A 75 0.55 19.81 -14.02
C ASN A 75 -0.79 19.98 -14.74
N TYR A 76 -1.44 18.87 -15.13
CA TYR A 76 -2.79 18.91 -15.69
C TYR A 76 -3.78 19.56 -14.71
N ILE A 77 -3.78 19.14 -13.44
CA ILE A 77 -4.66 19.73 -12.42
C ILE A 77 -4.42 21.24 -12.27
N ARG A 78 -3.15 21.67 -12.25
CA ARG A 78 -2.75 23.07 -12.15
C ARG A 78 -3.23 23.92 -13.33
N LEU A 79 -3.19 23.38 -14.54
CA LEU A 79 -3.56 24.09 -15.77
C LEU A 79 -5.08 24.14 -15.98
N ASN A 80 -5.83 23.13 -15.52
CA ASN A 80 -7.26 22.97 -15.79
C ASN A 80 -8.15 23.24 -14.56
N GLN A 81 -7.73 24.12 -13.63
CA GLN A 81 -8.49 24.42 -12.40
C GLN A 81 -9.92 24.95 -12.66
N LYS A 82 -10.13 25.69 -13.76
CA LYS A 82 -11.45 26.22 -14.13
C LYS A 82 -12.42 25.09 -14.50
N ASP A 83 -11.98 24.19 -15.36
CA ASP A 83 -12.78 23.06 -15.86
C ASP A 83 -13.07 22.03 -14.76
N LEU A 84 -12.14 21.89 -13.80
CA LEU A 84 -12.30 21.05 -12.62
C LEU A 84 -13.30 21.61 -11.59
N ARG A 85 -13.99 22.73 -11.91
CA ARG A 85 -15.00 23.39 -11.07
C ARG A 85 -14.52 23.63 -9.64
N VAL A 86 -13.27 24.02 -9.50
CA VAL A 86 -12.63 24.32 -8.21
C VAL A 86 -13.13 25.66 -7.63
N GLU A 87 -13.97 26.39 -8.37
CA GLU A 87 -14.42 27.77 -8.11
C GLU A 87 -15.14 28.00 -6.78
N PHE A 88 -15.51 26.96 -6.03
CA PHE A 88 -16.18 27.05 -4.73
C PHE A 88 -15.34 27.61 -3.56
N TYR A 89 -14.12 28.13 -3.80
CA TYR A 89 -13.18 28.54 -2.75
C TYR A 89 -12.78 30.02 -2.78
N ARG A 90 -13.59 30.88 -3.41
CA ARG A 90 -13.43 32.35 -3.31
C ARG A 90 -13.25 32.81 -1.86
N GLY A 91 -14.01 32.25 -0.91
CA GLY A 91 -13.89 32.60 0.51
C GLY A 91 -12.53 32.26 1.14
N LEU A 92 -12.03 31.04 0.90
CA LEU A 92 -10.72 30.61 1.41
C LEU A 92 -9.57 31.39 0.75
N LEU A 93 -9.67 31.62 -0.56
CA LEU A 93 -8.70 32.42 -1.31
C LEU A 93 -8.66 33.85 -0.75
N ASN A 94 -9.82 34.49 -0.56
CA ASN A 94 -9.92 35.83 0.00
C ASN A 94 -9.34 35.91 1.41
N ALA A 95 -9.60 34.92 2.27
CA ALA A 95 -9.05 34.88 3.62
C ALA A 95 -7.51 34.73 3.63
N LEU A 96 -6.97 33.86 2.77
CA LEU A 96 -5.52 33.66 2.63
C LEU A 96 -4.83 34.90 2.04
N THR A 97 -5.43 35.52 1.02
CA THR A 97 -4.92 36.76 0.42
C THR A 97 -4.93 37.89 1.43
N THR A 98 -6.02 38.07 2.19
CA THR A 98 -6.11 39.10 3.24
C THR A 98 -5.02 38.90 4.30
N ARG A 99 -4.86 37.66 4.80
CA ARG A 99 -3.85 37.34 5.81
C ARG A 99 -2.42 37.56 5.30
N ALA A 100 -2.15 37.24 4.04
CA ALA A 100 -0.83 37.43 3.45
C ALA A 100 -0.52 38.90 3.19
N SER A 101 -1.49 39.68 2.70
CA SER A 101 -1.38 41.14 2.59
C SER A 101 -1.07 41.79 3.94
N ASN A 102 -1.74 41.35 5.02
CA ASN A 102 -1.46 41.84 6.38
C ASN A 102 -0.04 41.52 6.89
N ASN A 103 0.64 40.54 6.29
CA ASN A 103 1.99 40.11 6.68
C ASN A 103 3.05 40.45 5.61
N ASN A 104 2.73 41.27 4.60
CA ASN A 104 3.61 41.56 3.46
C ASN A 104 4.12 40.31 2.70
N LEU A 105 3.34 39.22 2.70
CA LEU A 105 3.68 37.98 2.02
C LEU A 105 3.01 37.91 0.65
N ARG A 106 3.77 37.49 -0.38
CA ARG A 106 3.22 37.25 -1.71
C ARG A 106 2.60 35.86 -1.78
N VAL A 107 1.28 35.78 -1.93
CA VAL A 107 0.58 34.49 -2.10
C VAL A 107 0.90 33.93 -3.49
N GLY A 108 1.43 32.70 -3.53
CA GLY A 108 1.57 31.94 -4.78
C GLY A 108 0.21 31.58 -5.39
N LYS A 109 0.21 30.97 -6.57
CA LYS A 109 -1.05 30.48 -7.17
C LYS A 109 -1.58 29.29 -6.37
N LEU A 110 -2.73 29.44 -5.71
CA LEU A 110 -3.41 28.33 -5.04
C LEU A 110 -3.87 27.30 -6.08
N VAL A 111 -3.38 26.06 -5.96
CA VAL A 111 -3.83 24.91 -6.74
C VAL A 111 -4.52 23.97 -5.79
N ILE A 112 -5.81 23.70 -6.02
CA ILE A 112 -6.53 22.77 -5.16
C ILE A 112 -6.62 21.42 -5.86
N LEU A 113 -6.17 20.40 -5.13
CA LEU A 113 -6.24 19.02 -5.59
C LEU A 113 -7.66 18.47 -5.39
N PRO A 114 -8.24 17.80 -6.41
CA PRO A 114 -9.55 17.16 -6.29
C PRO A 114 -9.48 15.92 -5.38
N SER A 115 -10.62 15.46 -4.87
CA SER A 115 -10.70 14.24 -4.05
C SER A 115 -10.31 12.96 -4.81
N SER A 116 -10.32 12.99 -6.14
CA SER A 116 -9.83 11.91 -7.00
C SER A 116 -8.30 11.80 -7.02
N PHE A 117 -7.57 12.82 -6.56
CA PHE A 117 -6.12 12.77 -6.41
C PHE A 117 -5.78 12.13 -5.07
N GLN A 118 -5.25 10.90 -5.11
CA GLN A 118 -4.90 10.12 -3.92
C GLN A 118 -3.88 10.87 -3.05
N GLY A 119 -4.09 10.87 -1.73
CA GLY A 119 -3.23 11.57 -0.78
C GLY A 119 -3.46 13.08 -0.68
N SER A 120 -4.35 13.65 -1.51
CA SER A 120 -4.80 15.04 -1.30
C SER A 120 -5.62 15.17 -0.01
N ILE A 121 -5.67 16.38 0.56
CA ILE A 121 -6.51 16.70 1.73
C ILE A 121 -7.95 16.28 1.50
N ARG A 122 -8.50 16.53 0.30
CA ARG A 122 -9.88 16.15 -0.05
C ARG A 122 -10.07 14.65 -0.17
N SER A 123 -9.08 13.93 -0.70
CA SER A 123 -9.11 12.47 -0.75
C SER A 123 -9.15 11.89 0.67
N MET A 124 -8.30 12.40 1.57
CA MET A 124 -8.29 11.98 2.97
C MET A 124 -9.60 12.33 3.70
N GLN A 125 -10.11 13.55 3.53
CA GLN A 125 -11.39 13.97 4.10
C GLN A 125 -12.55 13.12 3.58
N LYS A 126 -12.60 12.85 2.29
CA LYS A 126 -13.62 11.97 1.70
C LYS A 126 -13.55 10.56 2.30
N ASN A 127 -12.37 9.95 2.33
CA ASN A 127 -12.21 8.60 2.89
C ASN A 127 -12.60 8.55 4.37
N TYR A 128 -12.27 9.58 5.15
CA TYR A 128 -12.68 9.69 6.54
C TYR A 128 -14.19 9.83 6.68
N GLN A 129 -14.83 10.70 5.88
CA GLN A 129 -16.29 10.87 5.90
C GLN A 129 -17.02 9.59 5.48
N ASP A 130 -16.52 8.90 4.46
CA ASP A 130 -17.07 7.61 4.01
C ASP A 130 -16.95 6.57 5.14
N ALA A 131 -15.80 6.49 5.82
CA ALA A 131 -15.61 5.60 6.97
C ALA A 131 -16.55 5.94 8.13
N MET A 132 -16.72 7.22 8.47
CA MET A 132 -17.64 7.65 9.53
C MET A 132 -19.10 7.40 9.15
N ALA A 133 -19.47 7.55 7.88
CA ALA A 133 -20.81 7.21 7.39
C ALA A 133 -21.10 5.72 7.51
N MET A 134 -20.11 4.87 7.22
CA MET A 134 -20.20 3.42 7.43
C MET A 134 -20.41 3.09 8.91
N VAL A 135 -19.60 3.68 9.82
CA VAL A 135 -19.76 3.49 11.27
C VAL A 135 -21.12 3.98 11.77
N ARG A 136 -21.60 5.12 11.26
CA ARG A 136 -22.93 5.65 11.61
C ARG A 136 -24.06 4.72 11.17
N LYS A 137 -23.92 4.09 10.00
CA LYS A 137 -24.95 3.22 9.40
C LYS A 137 -24.96 1.82 10.01
N PHE A 138 -23.78 1.21 10.19
CA PHE A 138 -23.64 -0.19 10.58
C PHE A 138 -23.24 -0.37 12.06
N GLY A 139 -22.93 0.72 12.76
CA GLY A 139 -22.44 0.71 14.12
C GLY A 139 -20.92 0.63 14.20
N ARG A 140 -20.41 0.53 15.43
CA ARG A 140 -18.98 0.40 15.70
C ARG A 140 -18.45 -0.94 15.14
N PRO A 141 -17.22 -0.96 14.60
CA PRO A 141 -16.55 -2.21 14.24
C PRO A 141 -16.37 -3.13 15.47
N ASP A 142 -16.43 -4.43 15.24
CA ASP A 142 -16.27 -5.46 16.28
C ASP A 142 -14.86 -6.06 16.27
N LEU A 143 -14.23 -6.14 15.09
CA LEU A 143 -12.89 -6.72 14.93
C LEU A 143 -11.94 -5.73 14.24
N PHE A 144 -10.71 -5.69 14.74
CA PHE A 144 -9.58 -5.03 14.10
C PHE A 144 -8.55 -6.08 13.71
N VAL A 145 -8.42 -6.32 12.41
CA VAL A 145 -7.52 -7.32 11.84
C VAL A 145 -6.33 -6.62 11.19
N THR A 146 -5.13 -7.10 11.50
CA THR A 146 -3.90 -6.63 10.87
C THR A 146 -3.34 -7.72 9.97
N PHE A 147 -2.87 -7.34 8.79
CA PHE A 147 -2.25 -8.27 7.83
C PHE A 147 -0.94 -7.70 7.32
N THR A 148 0.17 -8.35 7.67
CA THR A 148 1.52 -7.89 7.34
C THR A 148 2.13 -8.75 6.25
N CYS A 149 2.73 -8.12 5.25
CA CYS A 149 3.50 -8.82 4.24
C CYS A 149 4.73 -9.50 4.83
N ASN A 150 5.02 -10.73 4.39
CA ASN A 150 6.26 -11.43 4.73
C ASN A 150 7.05 -11.70 3.44
N PRO A 151 8.24 -11.10 3.26
CA PRO A 151 9.04 -11.29 2.04
C PRO A 151 9.57 -12.72 1.89
N SER A 152 9.53 -13.52 2.96
CA SER A 152 9.93 -14.93 2.96
C SER A 152 8.79 -15.88 2.57
N TRP A 153 7.68 -15.37 2.03
CA TRP A 153 6.63 -16.22 1.48
C TRP A 153 7.17 -17.04 0.30
N PRO A 154 6.86 -18.36 0.23
CA PRO A 154 7.34 -19.22 -0.85
C PRO A 154 6.98 -18.70 -2.24
N GLU A 155 5.81 -18.10 -2.42
CA GLU A 155 5.35 -17.55 -3.69
C GLU A 155 6.26 -16.41 -4.18
N ILE A 156 6.74 -15.56 -3.26
CA ILE A 156 7.70 -14.51 -3.57
C ILE A 156 9.05 -15.14 -3.92
N LEU A 157 9.56 -16.06 -3.09
CA LEU A 157 10.88 -16.68 -3.28
C LEU A 157 10.95 -17.50 -4.57
N ASN A 158 9.89 -18.25 -4.89
CA ASN A 158 9.79 -19.06 -6.10
C ASN A 158 9.67 -18.20 -7.38
N ALA A 159 9.17 -16.97 -7.25
CA ALA A 159 9.10 -16.03 -8.37
C ALA A 159 10.43 -15.30 -8.65
N MET A 160 11.42 -15.41 -7.75
CA MET A 160 12.75 -14.84 -7.95
C MET A 160 13.54 -15.65 -8.98
N GLN A 161 14.32 -14.97 -9.81
CA GLN A 161 15.21 -15.61 -10.78
C GLN A 161 16.68 -15.40 -10.41
N GLY A 162 17.49 -16.46 -10.50
CA GLY A 162 18.93 -16.39 -10.27
C GLY A 162 19.29 -15.87 -8.88
N ARG A 163 19.91 -14.69 -8.82
CA ARG A 163 20.38 -14.03 -7.58
C ARG A 163 19.49 -12.85 -7.14
N GLU A 164 18.27 -12.74 -7.70
CA GLU A 164 17.32 -11.73 -7.27
C GLU A 164 16.95 -11.91 -5.79
N ARG A 165 16.68 -10.78 -5.13
CA ARG A 165 16.22 -10.76 -3.74
C ARG A 165 14.88 -10.06 -3.65
N PRO A 166 13.99 -10.45 -2.73
CA PRO A 166 12.66 -9.83 -2.57
C PRO A 166 12.72 -8.31 -2.43
N GLU A 167 13.74 -7.78 -1.75
CA GLU A 167 13.87 -6.33 -1.55
C GLU A 167 14.06 -5.58 -2.87
N ASN A 168 14.65 -6.24 -3.88
CA ASN A 168 14.90 -5.68 -5.20
C ASN A 168 13.73 -5.85 -6.17
N ARG A 169 12.70 -6.62 -5.80
CA ARG A 169 11.52 -6.93 -6.63
C ARG A 169 10.22 -6.49 -5.94
N PRO A 170 10.06 -5.19 -5.63
CA PRO A 170 8.86 -4.68 -4.97
C PRO A 170 7.59 -4.97 -5.78
N ASP A 171 7.69 -5.07 -7.11
CA ASP A 171 6.60 -5.44 -8.01
C ASP A 171 6.04 -6.84 -7.75
N ILE A 172 6.88 -7.81 -7.39
CA ILE A 172 6.44 -9.16 -7.00
C ILE A 172 5.85 -9.13 -5.60
N VAL A 173 6.56 -8.50 -4.65
CA VAL A 173 6.14 -8.44 -3.24
C VAL A 173 4.74 -7.84 -3.10
N VAL A 174 4.46 -6.71 -3.77
CA VAL A 174 3.15 -6.05 -3.68
C VAL A 174 2.04 -6.84 -4.39
N ARG A 175 2.36 -7.57 -5.47
CA ARG A 175 1.39 -8.42 -6.17
C ARG A 175 0.99 -9.61 -5.31
N ASP A 176 1.97 -10.32 -4.74
CA ASP A 176 1.70 -11.46 -3.88
C ASP A 176 0.93 -11.04 -2.62
N PHE A 177 1.33 -9.93 -1.99
CA PHE A 177 0.56 -9.33 -0.89
C PHE A 177 -0.89 -9.04 -1.28
N LYS A 178 -1.13 -8.46 -2.46
CA LYS A 178 -2.49 -8.16 -2.91
C LYS A 178 -3.31 -9.43 -3.17
N MET A 179 -2.69 -10.47 -3.72
CA MET A 179 -3.34 -11.77 -3.93
C MET A 179 -3.74 -12.39 -2.58
N LYS A 180 -2.81 -12.48 -1.62
CA LYS A 180 -3.09 -13.03 -0.29
C LYS A 180 -4.07 -12.18 0.51
N LEU A 181 -4.02 -10.86 0.41
CA LEU A 181 -5.02 -9.98 1.04
C LEU A 181 -6.41 -10.20 0.43
N SER A 182 -6.50 -10.45 -0.88
CA SER A 182 -7.80 -10.73 -1.52
C SER A 182 -8.36 -12.08 -1.06
N GLU A 183 -7.51 -13.09 -0.91
CA GLU A 183 -7.90 -14.38 -0.33
C GLU A 183 -8.35 -14.25 1.13
N LEU A 184 -7.63 -13.47 1.95
CA LEU A 184 -8.03 -13.17 3.33
C LEU A 184 -9.39 -12.47 3.37
N LEU A 185 -9.65 -11.50 2.48
CA LEU A 185 -10.95 -10.84 2.41
C LEU A 185 -12.07 -11.84 2.03
N ASP A 186 -11.78 -12.80 1.15
CA ASP A 186 -12.72 -13.87 0.81
C ASP A 186 -13.00 -14.80 2.01
N ASP A 187 -11.97 -15.16 2.79
CA ASP A 187 -12.14 -15.88 4.06
C ASP A 187 -13.06 -15.13 5.03
N LEU A 188 -12.78 -13.85 5.24
CA LEU A 188 -13.49 -13.00 6.19
C LEU A 188 -14.95 -12.74 5.77
N ILE A 189 -15.17 -12.42 4.49
CA ILE A 189 -16.46 -11.90 4.01
C ILE A 189 -17.32 -13.01 3.40
N LYS A 190 -16.74 -13.87 2.56
CA LYS A 190 -17.50 -14.89 1.82
C LYS A 190 -17.61 -16.19 2.61
N ARG A 191 -16.49 -16.66 3.16
CA ARG A 191 -16.44 -17.90 3.96
C ARG A 191 -16.85 -17.68 5.41
N LYS A 192 -16.99 -16.41 5.83
CA LYS A 192 -17.55 -16.01 7.13
C LYS A 192 -16.82 -16.67 8.30
N VAL A 193 -15.49 -16.74 8.24
CA VAL A 193 -14.66 -17.38 9.29
C VAL A 193 -14.87 -16.75 10.68
N PHE A 194 -15.25 -15.47 10.72
CA PHE A 194 -15.63 -14.75 11.94
C PHE A 194 -17.13 -14.46 12.05
N GLY A 195 -17.96 -15.17 11.28
CA GLY A 195 -19.38 -14.92 11.16
C GLY A 195 -19.74 -13.93 10.04
N CYS A 196 -20.98 -13.47 10.03
CA CYS A 196 -21.50 -12.64 8.94
C CYS A 196 -21.03 -11.19 9.07
N VAL A 197 -20.25 -10.71 8.10
CA VAL A 197 -19.78 -9.32 8.01
C VAL A 197 -20.82 -8.46 7.29
N THR A 198 -21.30 -7.40 7.93
CA THR A 198 -22.26 -6.43 7.35
C THR A 198 -21.56 -5.25 6.68
N SER A 199 -20.39 -4.88 7.20
CA SER A 199 -19.52 -3.87 6.59
C SER A 199 -18.06 -4.09 6.95
N TYR A 200 -17.17 -3.61 6.09
CA TYR A 200 -15.74 -3.60 6.35
C TYR A 200 -15.09 -2.35 5.75
N ILE A 201 -13.99 -1.91 6.38
CA ILE A 201 -13.15 -0.81 5.92
C ILE A 201 -11.72 -1.31 6.03
N TYR A 202 -10.88 -1.05 5.02
CA TYR A 202 -9.45 -1.35 5.16
C TYR A 202 -8.56 -0.27 4.56
N VAL A 203 -7.36 -0.15 5.11
CA VAL A 203 -6.30 0.75 4.63
C VAL A 203 -5.02 -0.06 4.48
N ILE A 204 -4.31 0.16 3.37
CA ILE A 204 -2.98 -0.40 3.15
C ILE A 204 -1.95 0.70 3.36
N GLU A 205 -1.01 0.44 4.25
CA GLU A 205 0.11 1.31 4.57
C GLU A 205 1.42 0.59 4.28
N PHE A 206 2.49 1.35 4.05
CA PHE A 206 3.83 0.78 3.90
C PHE A 206 4.60 1.04 5.19
N GLN A 207 4.96 -0.04 5.89
CA GLN A 207 5.74 0.06 7.12
C GLN A 207 7.16 0.59 6.82
N LYS A 208 7.90 1.03 7.85
CA LYS A 208 9.26 1.62 7.72
C LYS A 208 10.25 0.79 6.90
N ARG A 209 10.02 -0.52 6.75
CA ARG A 209 10.85 -1.44 5.94
C ARG A 209 10.40 -1.56 4.47
N GLY A 210 9.44 -0.75 4.04
CA GLY A 210 8.92 -0.73 2.66
C GLY A 210 7.95 -1.87 2.32
N LEU A 211 7.54 -2.67 3.31
CA LEU A 211 6.60 -3.76 3.12
C LEU A 211 5.15 -3.30 3.36
N PRO A 212 4.19 -3.78 2.54
CA PRO A 212 2.79 -3.44 2.73
C PRO A 212 2.20 -4.10 3.96
N HIS A 213 1.31 -3.38 4.62
CA HIS A 213 0.57 -3.76 5.80
C HIS A 213 -0.88 -3.29 5.65
N CYS A 214 -1.84 -4.12 6.01
CA CYS A 214 -3.25 -3.80 5.91
C CYS A 214 -3.87 -3.76 7.31
N HIS A 215 -4.62 -2.69 7.58
CA HIS A 215 -5.51 -2.58 8.71
C HIS A 215 -6.95 -2.76 8.22
N ILE A 216 -7.69 -3.69 8.81
CA ILE A 216 -9.05 -4.04 8.42
C ILE A 216 -9.96 -3.90 9.65
N LEU A 217 -11.03 -3.13 9.52
CA LEU A 217 -12.13 -3.04 10.48
C LEU A 217 -13.31 -3.84 9.94
N LEU A 218 -13.87 -4.73 10.76
CA LEU A 218 -15.05 -5.52 10.41
C LEU A 218 -16.20 -5.19 11.37
N THR A 219 -17.40 -5.03 10.81
CA THR A 219 -18.65 -4.95 11.55
C THR A 219 -19.45 -6.21 11.28
N LEU A 220 -19.77 -6.95 12.33
CA LEU A 220 -20.50 -8.22 12.30
C LEU A 220 -22.00 -7.99 12.44
N ASP A 221 -22.78 -8.90 11.85
CA ASP A 221 -24.23 -8.95 12.03
C ASP A 221 -24.61 -9.24 13.49
N SER A 222 -25.81 -8.84 13.88
CA SER A 222 -26.43 -9.10 15.17
C SER A 222 -26.29 -10.55 15.67
N SER A 223 -26.38 -11.55 14.78
CA SER A 223 -26.26 -12.97 15.12
C SER A 223 -24.81 -13.43 15.30
N SER A 224 -23.84 -12.67 14.79
CA SER A 224 -22.41 -12.95 14.85
C SER A 224 -21.66 -12.03 15.82
N LYS A 225 -22.36 -11.17 16.56
CA LYS A 225 -21.75 -10.26 17.54
C LYS A 225 -21.06 -11.04 18.66
N ILE A 226 -19.86 -10.60 18.98
CA ILE A 226 -19.07 -11.05 20.13
C ILE A 226 -19.62 -10.36 21.37
N ARG A 227 -20.32 -11.10 22.24
CA ARG A 227 -20.97 -10.55 23.45
C ARG A 227 -20.46 -11.14 24.74
N THR A 228 -19.94 -12.36 24.68
CA THR A 228 -19.51 -13.10 25.87
C THR A 228 -18.00 -13.33 25.84
N LYS A 229 -17.44 -13.69 27.00
CA LYS A 229 -16.05 -14.15 27.10
C LYS A 229 -15.82 -15.37 26.19
N ASP A 230 -16.74 -16.32 26.21
CA ASP A 230 -16.63 -17.54 25.41
C ASP A 230 -16.63 -17.25 23.91
N ASP A 231 -17.29 -16.17 23.46
CA ASP A 231 -17.19 -15.73 22.07
C ASP A 231 -15.81 -15.16 21.74
N ILE A 232 -15.19 -14.42 22.66
CA ILE A 232 -13.82 -13.90 22.48
C ILE A 232 -12.84 -15.06 22.34
N ASP A 233 -12.94 -16.05 23.23
CA ASP A 233 -12.03 -17.21 23.27
C ASP A 233 -12.14 -18.09 22.00
N LYS A 234 -13.24 -18.02 21.23
CA LYS A 234 -13.36 -18.66 19.92
C LYS A 234 -12.53 -18.00 18.83
N PHE A 235 -12.25 -16.70 18.95
CA PHE A 235 -11.60 -15.90 17.91
C PHE A 235 -10.17 -15.50 18.25
N VAL A 236 -9.87 -15.35 19.54
CA VAL A 236 -8.58 -14.85 20.02
C VAL A 236 -8.02 -15.83 21.05
N SER A 237 -6.76 -16.22 20.84
CA SER A 237 -6.00 -16.96 21.84
C SER A 237 -4.67 -16.26 22.10
N ALA A 238 -4.30 -16.18 23.37
CA ALA A 238 -2.99 -15.71 23.83
C ALA A 238 -2.03 -16.87 24.15
N GLU A 239 -2.45 -18.11 23.87
CA GLU A 239 -1.68 -19.32 24.15
C GLU A 239 -1.01 -19.84 22.87
N LEU A 240 0.11 -20.55 23.03
CA LEU A 240 0.72 -21.26 21.92
C LEU A 240 -0.14 -22.47 21.54
N PRO A 241 -0.34 -22.74 20.23
CA PRO A 241 -1.05 -23.93 19.80
C PRO A 241 -0.39 -25.20 20.33
N ASN A 242 -1.16 -26.20 20.72
CA ASN A 242 -0.58 -27.46 21.20
C ASN A 242 0.10 -28.22 20.04
N THR A 243 1.40 -28.51 20.17
CA THR A 243 2.21 -29.19 19.16
C THR A 243 1.68 -30.58 18.81
N ASN A 244 1.06 -31.28 19.77
CA ASN A 244 0.51 -32.62 19.56
C ASN A 244 -0.85 -32.59 18.83
N VAL A 245 -1.58 -31.47 18.91
CA VAL A 245 -2.89 -31.30 18.27
C VAL A 245 -2.74 -30.71 16.87
N ASN A 246 -1.94 -29.64 16.73
CA ASN A 246 -1.71 -28.98 15.46
C ASN A 246 -0.28 -28.43 15.38
N ARG A 247 0.65 -29.34 15.09
CA ARG A 247 2.07 -29.02 14.89
C ARG A 247 2.29 -27.91 13.86
N ARG A 248 1.56 -27.93 12.74
CA ARG A 248 1.69 -26.93 11.67
C ARG A 248 1.34 -25.54 12.18
N LEU A 249 0.23 -25.39 12.91
CA LEU A 249 -0.17 -24.10 13.47
C LEU A 249 0.83 -23.62 14.52
N PHE A 250 1.33 -24.52 15.38
CA PHE A 250 2.36 -24.19 16.35
C PHE A 250 3.64 -23.66 15.68
N GLU A 251 4.11 -24.32 14.62
CA GLU A 251 5.30 -23.89 13.86
C GLU A 251 5.09 -22.51 13.22
N ILE A 252 3.91 -22.24 12.65
CA ILE A 252 3.58 -20.94 12.05
C ILE A 252 3.53 -19.83 13.11
N VAL A 253 2.78 -20.04 14.21
CA VAL A 253 2.64 -19.04 15.28
C VAL A 253 3.99 -18.76 15.92
N THR A 254 4.78 -19.80 16.21
CA THR A 254 6.12 -19.63 16.80
C THR A 254 7.08 -18.90 15.86
N LYS A 255 6.97 -19.11 14.54
CA LYS A 255 7.81 -18.43 13.56
C LYS A 255 7.41 -16.96 13.36
N CYS A 256 6.12 -16.65 13.41
CA CYS A 256 5.59 -15.34 12.98
C CYS A 256 5.21 -14.40 14.13
N MET A 257 4.81 -14.93 15.28
CA MET A 257 4.24 -14.16 16.39
C MET A 257 5.12 -14.14 17.64
N VAL A 258 6.14 -15.00 17.69
CA VAL A 258 7.11 -15.02 18.80
C VAL A 258 8.36 -14.27 18.37
N HIS A 259 8.74 -13.31 19.20
CA HIS A 259 9.96 -12.55 19.00
C HIS A 259 11.19 -13.46 19.01
N GLY A 260 12.19 -13.13 18.18
CA GLY A 260 13.47 -13.81 18.23
C GLY A 260 14.21 -13.57 19.55
N PRO A 261 15.26 -14.34 19.86
CA PRO A 261 16.13 -14.00 20.98
C PRO A 261 16.68 -12.57 20.84
N CYS A 262 16.67 -11.81 21.94
CA CYS A 262 17.25 -10.47 22.09
C CYS A 262 18.01 -10.37 23.42
N GLY A 263 18.60 -9.21 23.71
CA GLY A 263 19.37 -9.00 24.94
C GLY A 263 20.77 -9.60 24.82
N ILE A 264 21.26 -10.19 25.91
CA ILE A 264 22.59 -10.84 25.95
C ILE A 264 22.71 -11.94 24.88
N ILE A 265 21.61 -12.66 24.60
CA ILE A 265 21.59 -13.77 23.63
C ILE A 265 21.75 -13.26 22.19
N ASN A 266 21.26 -12.06 21.89
CA ASN A 266 21.45 -11.42 20.59
C ASN A 266 21.48 -9.89 20.74
N PRO A 267 22.67 -9.31 21.03
CA PRO A 267 22.82 -7.87 21.23
C PRO A 267 22.55 -7.06 19.96
N ASN A 268 22.63 -7.70 18.79
CA ASN A 268 22.38 -7.10 17.48
C ASN A 268 20.93 -7.24 17.03
N ALA A 269 20.03 -7.76 17.89
CA ALA A 269 18.63 -7.88 17.53
C ALA A 269 18.02 -6.49 17.25
N PRO A 270 17.13 -6.34 16.24
CA PRO A 270 16.52 -5.04 15.91
C PRO A 270 15.70 -4.38 17.04
N SER A 271 15.37 -5.15 18.08
CA SER A 271 14.66 -4.70 19.28
C SER A 271 15.58 -4.10 20.35
N MET A 272 16.90 -4.21 20.20
CA MET A 272 17.88 -3.65 21.12
C MET A 272 18.01 -2.14 20.90
N LYS A 273 17.89 -1.35 21.97
CA LYS A 273 18.17 0.09 22.00
C LYS A 273 19.00 0.38 23.25
N ASP A 274 20.11 1.07 23.07
CA ASP A 274 21.01 1.49 24.17
C ASP A 274 21.43 0.33 25.10
N GLY A 275 21.61 -0.87 24.54
CA GLY A 275 21.99 -2.07 25.30
C GLY A 275 20.84 -2.83 25.96
N GLU A 276 19.61 -2.33 25.90
CA GLU A 276 18.42 -3.00 26.46
C GLU A 276 17.41 -3.43 25.38
N CYS A 277 16.71 -4.54 25.62
CA CYS A 277 15.67 -5.00 24.71
C CYS A 277 14.40 -4.18 24.95
N SER A 278 13.98 -3.39 23.96
CA SER A 278 12.80 -2.52 24.04
C SER A 278 11.46 -3.29 23.99
N GLU A 279 11.48 -4.60 23.74
CA GLU A 279 10.30 -5.46 23.68
C GLU A 279 10.36 -6.58 24.74
N ARG A 280 9.37 -6.65 25.63
CA ARG A 280 9.36 -7.55 26.81
C ARG A 280 9.03 -9.03 26.52
N ARG A 281 8.79 -9.42 25.26
CA ARG A 281 8.43 -10.80 24.91
C ARG A 281 9.66 -11.50 24.38
N GLN A 282 10.38 -12.22 25.25
CA GLN A 282 11.56 -12.99 24.85
C GLN A 282 11.19 -14.44 24.55
N ARG A 283 11.87 -15.03 23.56
CA ARG A 283 11.95 -16.48 23.40
C ARG A 283 12.74 -17.04 24.58
N LYS A 284 12.07 -17.48 25.64
CA LYS A 284 12.70 -18.38 26.62
C LYS A 284 12.83 -19.74 25.91
N MET A 285 14.05 -20.11 25.55
CA MET A 285 14.36 -21.51 25.25
C MET A 285 14.28 -22.33 26.53
#